data_AF-A0A5B2YWY6-F1
#
_entry.id   AF-A0A5B2YWY6-F1
#
_cell.length_a   1.000
_cell.length_b   1.000
_cell.length_c   1.000
_cell.angle_alpha   90.00
_cell.angle_beta   90.00
_cell.angle_gamma   90.00
#
_symmetry.space_group_name_H-M   'P 1'
#
loop_
_entity.id
_entity.type
_entity.pdbx_description
1 polymer ?
#
loop_
_entity_poly.entity_id
_entity_poly.type
_entity_poly.pdbx_seq_one_letter_code
_entity_poly.pdbx_strand_id
1 'polypeptide(L)'
;MVLRTNSSDVKRLMTVTTDNNCHLKPISGELDEADSKYCINNHSQIINQHESSGGVEALFAKKSHTVRLSISPSQGSFSLVNHQKTTIPGSNPFEINHFDRLDQKDLEYDKKSIENIIKSTNFWDSFRSYLLELNTEKTIYSRLSYAKRYYDLLISRNFHELHTMSKDKRIHIMKALTSLSKYLGIYDRWKDIVTKFNLKWSSGFNGIEVFKKIIEPVNTLDSMIPSLRSTLKNCDIPIGHRNILLYCTMTGLRASEAIESIKLIKNENSRLKYISNDKEMIKHYEFPEIFIRRTKKAYCSVIIADLIELVFSCSVMNVAAFRSYFTKRKIPLNMNYGRKIFATYLRNKGIEPEIIDLLQGRIGSSVFVNHYYRPDIKEIITKKIRPVLNELRKELL
;
A
#
# COMPACT_ATOMS: atom_id res chain seq x y z
N MET A 1 31.38 61.94 10.63
CA MET A 1 32.77 61.50 10.40
C MET A 1 32.72 60.57 9.18
N VAL A 2 33.04 61.00 7.94
CA VAL A 2 34.36 61.42 7.42
C VAL A 2 35.27 60.18 7.43
N LEU A 3 35.56 59.46 6.33
CA LEU A 3 35.37 59.62 4.86
C LEU A 3 35.13 58.22 4.19
N ARG A 4 35.11 57.92 2.85
CA ARG A 4 35.38 58.62 1.57
C ARG A 4 34.71 57.86 0.38
N THR A 5 34.04 58.57 -0.56
CA THR A 5 34.10 58.52 -2.06
C THR A 5 34.20 57.20 -2.88
N ASN A 6 33.78 57.07 -4.16
CA ASN A 6 32.98 57.88 -5.14
C ASN A 6 32.76 57.07 -6.47
N SER A 7 31.78 57.47 -7.31
CA SER A 7 31.70 57.24 -8.79
C SER A 7 31.60 55.77 -9.31
N SER A 8 31.20 55.41 -10.55
CA SER A 8 30.61 56.09 -11.75
C SER A 8 30.15 55.02 -12.79
N ASP A 9 29.36 55.25 -13.87
CA ASP A 9 28.25 56.20 -14.14
C ASP A 9 27.41 55.79 -15.40
N VAL A 10 26.16 56.29 -15.49
CA VAL A 10 25.33 56.60 -16.68
C VAL A 10 25.36 55.70 -17.96
N LYS A 11 24.21 55.08 -18.28
CA LYS A 11 23.49 54.98 -19.59
C LYS A 11 22.28 54.01 -19.42
N ARG A 12 20.98 54.30 -19.64
CA ARG A 12 20.15 55.29 -20.36
C ARG A 12 19.64 54.82 -21.75
N LEU A 13 18.30 54.75 -21.90
CA LEU A 13 17.48 54.54 -23.14
C LEU A 13 17.54 53.12 -23.77
N MET A 14 16.51 52.58 -24.45
CA MET A 14 15.19 53.10 -24.86
C MET A 14 14.02 52.15 -24.51
N THR A 15 12.80 52.70 -24.48
CA THR A 15 11.51 52.00 -24.58
C THR A 15 11.11 51.74 -26.03
N VAL A 16 10.44 50.62 -26.32
CA VAL A 16 9.54 50.50 -27.49
C VAL A 16 8.23 49.86 -27.03
N THR A 17 7.13 50.56 -27.26
CA THR A 17 5.75 50.07 -27.12
C THR A 17 5.20 49.69 -28.49
N THR A 18 4.48 48.58 -28.59
CA THR A 18 3.51 48.34 -29.66
C THR A 18 2.27 47.69 -29.07
N ASP A 19 1.22 48.48 -28.93
CA ASP A 19 -0.14 47.96 -28.77
C ASP A 19 -0.58 47.18 -30.01
N ASN A 20 -1.57 46.31 -29.86
CA ASN A 20 -2.54 46.11 -30.93
C ASN A 20 -3.90 45.68 -30.36
N ASN A 21 -4.91 46.49 -30.65
CA ASN A 21 -6.30 46.21 -30.26
C ASN A 21 -6.90 45.12 -31.14
N CYS A 22 -7.80 44.33 -30.56
CA CYS A 22 -8.98 43.83 -31.26
C CYS A 22 -10.16 43.79 -30.29
N HIS A 23 -11.06 44.76 -30.43
CA HIS A 23 -12.37 44.72 -29.76
C HIS A 23 -13.29 43.73 -30.48
N LEU A 24 -13.96 42.87 -29.72
CA LEU A 24 -15.35 42.50 -30.02
C LEU A 24 -16.17 42.64 -28.73
N LYS A 25 -17.33 43.30 -28.84
CA LYS A 25 -18.34 43.42 -27.79
C LYS A 25 -19.38 42.29 -27.93
N PRO A 26 -20.15 41.97 -26.88
CA PRO A 26 -21.08 40.85 -26.91
C PRO A 26 -22.29 41.13 -27.81
N ILE A 27 -22.87 40.04 -28.34
CA ILE A 27 -24.23 40.04 -28.89
C ILE A 27 -25.17 39.52 -27.79
N SER A 28 -26.17 40.34 -27.44
CA SER A 28 -27.30 39.96 -26.61
C SER A 28 -28.33 39.15 -27.41
N GLY A 29 -28.95 38.16 -26.79
CA GLY A 29 -29.99 37.35 -27.42
C GLY A 29 -30.72 36.49 -26.39
N GLU A 30 -31.66 37.10 -25.67
CA GLU A 30 -32.77 36.36 -25.04
C GLU A 30 -33.74 35.90 -26.14
N LEU A 31 -34.30 34.71 -25.99
CA LEU A 31 -35.63 34.34 -26.51
C LEU A 31 -36.11 33.05 -25.83
N ASP A 32 -37.43 32.92 -25.75
CA ASP A 32 -38.11 32.16 -24.70
C ASP A 32 -38.37 30.66 -24.96
N GLU A 33 -38.99 30.07 -23.95
CA GLU A 33 -39.64 28.77 -23.84
C GLU A 33 -40.43 28.31 -25.09
N ALA A 34 -40.42 27.00 -25.38
CA ALA A 34 -41.56 26.29 -25.96
C ALA A 34 -41.51 24.77 -25.71
N ASP A 35 -42.66 24.17 -25.42
CA ASP A 35 -42.83 22.71 -25.26
C ASP A 35 -42.86 21.94 -26.59
N SER A 36 -42.29 20.72 -26.60
CA SER A 36 -42.91 19.52 -27.21
C SER A 36 -42.12 18.26 -26.80
N LYS A 37 -42.70 17.37 -25.99
CA LYS A 37 -43.66 16.30 -26.34
C LYS A 37 -43.14 15.26 -27.34
N TYR A 38 -42.87 14.07 -26.79
CA TYR A 38 -43.10 12.73 -27.38
C TYR A 38 -42.91 12.52 -28.89
N CYS A 39 -41.89 11.72 -29.23
CA CYS A 39 -42.04 10.65 -30.22
C CYS A 39 -41.41 9.36 -29.69
N ILE A 40 -42.25 8.40 -29.33
CA ILE A 40 -41.84 7.01 -29.14
C ILE A 40 -41.75 6.38 -30.53
N ASN A 41 -40.64 5.73 -30.86
CA ASN A 41 -40.59 4.79 -31.98
C ASN A 41 -39.83 3.53 -31.57
N ASN A 42 -40.59 2.54 -31.12
CA ASN A 42 -40.10 1.16 -31.11
C ASN A 42 -40.05 0.67 -32.55
N HIS A 43 -38.90 0.15 -32.99
CA HIS A 43 -38.90 -0.83 -34.07
C HIS A 43 -37.99 -2.00 -33.70
N SER A 44 -38.63 -3.13 -33.45
CA SER A 44 -38.00 -4.43 -33.23
C SER A 44 -37.93 -5.20 -34.55
N GLN A 45 -36.74 -5.64 -34.93
CA GLN A 45 -36.44 -6.82 -35.75
C GLN A 45 -34.94 -7.11 -35.59
N ILE A 46 -34.53 -8.18 -34.92
CA ILE A 46 -34.49 -9.60 -35.37
C ILE A 46 -33.16 -9.93 -36.07
N ILE A 47 -32.38 -10.77 -35.36
CA ILE A 47 -31.39 -11.75 -35.86
C ILE A 47 -30.30 -11.23 -36.82
N ASN A 48 -29.06 -11.21 -36.31
CA ASN A 48 -28.10 -12.24 -36.72
C ASN A 48 -27.00 -12.47 -35.68
N GLN A 49 -26.60 -13.74 -35.53
CA GLN A 49 -25.36 -14.10 -34.85
C GLN A 49 -24.22 -13.99 -35.85
N HIS A 50 -23.07 -13.48 -35.41
CA HIS A 50 -21.81 -13.82 -36.07
C HIS A 50 -20.67 -13.81 -35.05
N GLU A 51 -20.13 -15.00 -34.79
CA GLU A 51 -18.80 -15.10 -34.23
C GLU A 51 -17.80 -14.61 -35.30
N SER A 52 -16.83 -13.79 -34.88
CA SER A 52 -15.75 -13.33 -35.75
C SER A 52 -14.48 -13.13 -34.93
N SER A 53 -13.49 -13.98 -35.19
CA SER A 53 -12.17 -13.92 -34.58
C SER A 53 -11.38 -12.72 -35.10
N GLY A 54 -11.16 -11.71 -34.25
CA GLY A 54 -10.41 -10.50 -34.57
C GLY A 54 -9.11 -10.36 -33.77
N GLY A 55 -8.11 -11.20 -34.06
CA GLY A 55 -6.79 -11.07 -33.45
C GLY A 55 -6.00 -9.90 -34.05
N VAL A 56 -5.50 -8.99 -33.21
CA VAL A 56 -4.58 -7.91 -33.61
C VAL A 56 -3.34 -7.95 -32.72
N GLU A 57 -2.25 -8.53 -33.24
CA GLU A 57 -0.96 -8.55 -32.55
C GLU A 57 -0.25 -7.19 -32.66
N ALA A 58 -0.27 -6.41 -31.58
CA ALA A 58 0.54 -5.21 -31.45
C ALA A 58 1.97 -5.56 -30.98
N LEU A 59 2.87 -5.83 -31.93
CA LEU A 59 4.28 -6.14 -31.68
C LEU A 59 5.02 -4.97 -30.97
N PHE A 60 5.24 -5.10 -29.66
CA PHE A 60 6.19 -4.27 -28.91
C PHE A 60 7.32 -5.11 -28.29
N ALA A 61 8.49 -5.03 -28.90
CA ALA A 61 9.67 -5.79 -28.50
C ALA A 61 10.42 -5.18 -27.30
N LYS A 62 11.20 -6.03 -26.60
CA LYS A 62 12.21 -5.71 -25.59
C LYS A 62 11.73 -5.04 -24.28
N LYS A 63 11.37 -5.88 -23.31
CA LYS A 63 12.17 -6.02 -22.05
C LYS A 63 11.89 -7.35 -21.34
N SER A 64 12.90 -7.85 -20.64
CA SER A 64 12.91 -9.16 -19.97
C SER A 64 11.84 -9.27 -18.87
N HIS A 65 10.83 -10.11 -19.10
CA HIS A 65 9.76 -10.36 -18.15
C HIS A 65 10.06 -11.60 -17.28
N THR A 66 10.53 -11.37 -16.05
CA THR A 66 10.56 -12.42 -15.02
C THR A 66 9.13 -12.68 -14.53
N VAL A 67 8.49 -13.76 -15.01
CA VAL A 67 7.11 -14.13 -14.66
C VAL A 67 7.01 -14.55 -13.18
N ARG A 68 6.76 -13.58 -12.30
CA ARG A 68 6.79 -13.78 -10.85
C ARG A 68 5.44 -14.28 -10.31
N LEU A 69 5.23 -15.59 -10.35
CA LEU A 69 3.98 -16.27 -9.98
C LEU A 69 3.38 -15.76 -8.66
N SER A 70 2.14 -15.28 -8.74
CA SER A 70 1.49 -14.44 -7.74
C SER A 70 0.62 -15.22 -6.75
N ILE A 71 1.17 -16.28 -6.14
CA ILE A 71 0.46 -17.12 -5.14
C ILE A 71 -0.26 -16.24 -4.11
N SER A 72 -1.56 -16.47 -3.95
CA SER A 72 -2.46 -15.76 -3.04
C SER A 72 -3.41 -16.78 -2.38
N PRO A 73 -3.35 -17.02 -1.06
CA PRO A 73 -4.15 -18.03 -0.40
C PRO A 73 -5.43 -17.43 0.24
N SER A 74 -6.51 -17.36 -0.53
CA SER A 74 -7.86 -16.95 -0.05
C SER A 74 -8.92 -17.32 -1.09
N GLN A 75 -10.08 -17.80 -0.64
CA GLN A 75 -11.09 -18.53 -1.42
C GLN A 75 -10.54 -19.89 -1.94
N GLY A 76 -11.30 -20.98 -1.99
CA GLY A 76 -12.64 -21.26 -1.45
C GLY A 76 -12.91 -22.76 -1.57
N SER A 77 -13.73 -23.35 -0.71
CA SER A 77 -13.99 -24.80 -0.71
C SER A 77 -15.08 -25.18 -1.72
N PHE A 78 -14.72 -25.95 -2.76
CA PHE A 78 -15.63 -26.88 -3.44
C PHE A 78 -14.84 -28.01 -4.13
N SER A 79 -15.57 -29.02 -4.63
CA SER A 79 -15.07 -30.38 -4.88
C SER A 79 -14.70 -30.68 -6.34
N LEU A 80 -14.26 -31.92 -6.57
CA LEU A 80 -14.09 -32.64 -7.86
C LEU A 80 -12.80 -32.36 -8.68
N VAL A 81 -11.89 -33.33 -8.55
CA VAL A 81 -11.09 -33.98 -9.60
C VAL A 81 -10.89 -33.23 -10.92
N ASN A 82 -9.64 -32.83 -11.18
CA ASN A 82 -9.04 -33.03 -12.50
C ASN A 82 -7.51 -33.13 -12.40
N HIS A 83 -6.92 -34.18 -12.98
CA HIS A 83 -5.47 -34.37 -13.01
C HIS A 83 -4.89 -33.85 -14.33
N GLN A 84 -4.16 -32.73 -14.28
CA GLN A 84 -3.24 -32.35 -15.35
C GLN A 84 -1.82 -32.24 -14.77
N LYS A 85 -0.91 -33.09 -15.25
CA LYS A 85 0.49 -33.13 -14.82
C LYS A 85 1.28 -32.07 -15.60
N THR A 86 1.77 -31.03 -14.94
CA THR A 86 2.74 -30.08 -15.52
C THR A 86 4.15 -30.50 -15.14
N THR A 87 4.78 -31.34 -15.97
CA THR A 87 6.18 -31.77 -15.79
C THR A 87 7.16 -30.72 -16.31
N ILE A 88 8.21 -30.44 -15.52
CA ILE A 88 9.41 -29.74 -15.99
C ILE A 88 10.36 -30.81 -16.58
N PRO A 89 11.00 -30.60 -17.74
CA PRO A 89 11.97 -31.56 -18.26
C PRO A 89 13.23 -31.63 -17.38
N GLY A 90 13.74 -32.84 -17.13
CA GLY A 90 15.08 -33.04 -16.57
C GLY A 90 15.20 -33.45 -15.10
N SER A 91 14.11 -33.81 -14.41
CA SER A 91 14.18 -34.44 -13.08
C SER A 91 13.45 -35.78 -13.07
N ASN A 92 14.13 -36.83 -12.59
CA ASN A 92 13.58 -38.18 -12.49
C ASN A 92 12.49 -38.23 -11.39
N PRO A 93 11.24 -38.63 -11.71
CA PRO A 93 10.21 -38.82 -10.69
C PRO A 93 10.45 -40.16 -9.97
N PHE A 94 10.88 -40.11 -8.71
CA PHE A 94 10.69 -41.25 -7.82
C PHE A 94 9.20 -41.40 -7.52
N GLU A 95 8.57 -42.44 -8.05
CA GLU A 95 7.21 -42.80 -7.67
C GLU A 95 7.20 -43.30 -6.22
N ILE A 96 6.35 -42.71 -5.38
CA ILE A 96 6.13 -43.13 -4.00
C ILE A 96 4.64 -43.43 -3.85
N ASN A 97 4.32 -44.71 -3.65
CA ASN A 97 2.95 -45.20 -3.51
C ASN A 97 2.35 -44.85 -2.14
N HIS A 98 1.01 -44.93 -2.06
CA HIS A 98 0.15 -44.69 -0.90
C HIS A 98 0.80 -44.78 0.49
N PHE A 99 0.96 -43.64 1.16
CA PHE A 99 1.38 -43.55 2.56
C PHE A 99 0.19 -43.50 3.52
N ASP A 100 -0.31 -44.67 3.94
CA ASP A 100 -1.25 -44.78 5.07
C ASP A 100 -0.88 -45.90 6.07
N ARG A 101 0.44 -46.12 6.22
CA ARG A 101 1.16 -46.78 7.34
C ARG A 101 2.66 -46.59 7.12
N LEU A 102 3.24 -45.54 7.69
CA LEU A 102 4.70 -45.35 7.73
C LEU A 102 5.29 -46.16 8.89
N ASP A 103 6.32 -46.96 8.63
CA ASP A 103 7.09 -47.60 9.70
C ASP A 103 7.89 -46.52 10.46
N GLN A 104 8.17 -46.77 11.75
CA GLN A 104 9.03 -45.90 12.55
C GLN A 104 10.45 -45.82 11.97
N LYS A 105 10.90 -46.86 11.28
CA LYS A 105 12.20 -46.90 10.57
C LYS A 105 12.26 -45.92 9.41
N ASP A 106 11.21 -45.85 8.59
CA ASP A 106 11.12 -44.92 7.46
C ASP A 106 11.18 -43.46 7.94
N LEU A 107 10.45 -43.17 9.03
CA LEU A 107 10.45 -41.87 9.70
C LEU A 107 11.85 -41.48 10.22
N GLU A 108 12.61 -42.44 10.76
CA GLU A 108 13.95 -42.19 11.27
C GLU A 108 15.00 -42.05 10.15
N TYR A 109 14.86 -42.82 9.07
CA TYR A 109 15.68 -42.71 7.86
C TYR A 109 15.50 -41.34 7.19
N ASP A 110 14.25 -40.93 6.95
CA ASP A 110 13.92 -39.60 6.41
C ASP A 110 14.45 -38.46 7.30
N LYS A 111 14.33 -38.61 8.62
CA LYS A 111 14.90 -37.66 9.59
C LYS A 111 16.41 -37.51 9.40
N LYS A 112 17.15 -38.62 9.38
CA LYS A 112 18.61 -38.61 9.20
C LYS A 112 19.02 -38.04 7.83
N SER A 113 18.27 -38.35 6.78
CA SER A 113 18.48 -37.80 5.43
C SER A 113 18.34 -36.27 5.41
N ILE A 114 17.22 -35.74 5.92
CA ILE A 114 16.95 -34.29 5.99
C ILE A 114 17.99 -33.58 6.88
N GLU A 115 18.35 -34.16 8.03
CA GLU A 115 19.40 -33.61 8.90
C GLU A 115 20.77 -33.53 8.17
N ASN A 116 21.16 -34.57 7.44
CA ASN A 116 22.44 -34.60 6.72
C ASN A 116 22.48 -33.56 5.58
N ILE A 117 21.37 -33.39 4.86
CA ILE A 117 21.24 -32.35 3.84
C ILE A 117 21.42 -30.95 4.46
N ILE A 118 20.75 -30.67 5.58
CA ILE A 118 20.78 -29.35 6.26
C ILE A 118 22.13 -29.06 6.94
N LYS A 119 22.84 -30.11 7.38
CA LYS A 119 24.20 -30.01 7.97
C LYS A 119 25.30 -29.84 6.91
N SER A 120 25.02 -30.00 5.62
CA SER A 120 26.02 -29.79 4.56
C SER A 120 26.46 -28.32 4.48
N THR A 121 27.77 -28.10 4.30
CA THR A 121 28.46 -26.82 4.53
C THR A 121 27.81 -25.62 3.83
N ASN A 122 27.30 -25.82 2.61
CA ASN A 122 26.78 -24.75 1.76
C ASN A 122 25.24 -24.69 1.71
N PHE A 123 24.52 -25.58 2.42
CA PHE A 123 23.06 -25.71 2.34
C PHE A 123 22.32 -24.39 2.49
N TRP A 124 22.71 -23.61 3.50
CA TRP A 124 22.01 -22.39 3.88
C TRP A 124 22.23 -21.22 2.90
N ASP A 125 23.34 -21.23 2.17
CA ASP A 125 23.64 -20.23 1.16
C ASP A 125 23.00 -20.59 -0.19
N SER A 126 22.95 -21.88 -0.54
CA SER A 126 22.12 -22.37 -1.64
C SER A 126 20.62 -22.07 -1.40
N PHE A 127 20.12 -22.26 -0.17
CA PHE A 127 18.77 -21.86 0.22
C PHE A 127 18.59 -20.32 0.21
N ARG A 128 19.62 -19.54 0.57
CA ARG A 128 19.57 -18.07 0.43
C ARG A 128 19.44 -17.65 -1.04
N SER A 129 20.16 -18.31 -1.95
CA SER A 129 20.06 -18.08 -3.40
C SER A 129 18.66 -18.37 -3.94
N TYR A 130 18.07 -19.51 -3.60
CA TYR A 130 16.66 -19.82 -3.90
C TYR A 130 15.69 -18.75 -3.35
N LEU A 131 15.97 -18.20 -2.16
CA LEU A 131 15.15 -17.14 -1.59
C LEU A 131 15.31 -15.79 -2.31
N LEU A 132 16.44 -15.50 -2.97
CA LEU A 132 16.70 -14.24 -3.70
C LEU A 132 15.76 -14.05 -4.89
N GLU A 133 15.59 -15.07 -5.72
CA GLU A 133 14.67 -15.07 -6.87
C GLU A 133 13.23 -14.72 -6.48
N LEU A 134 12.79 -15.22 -5.32
CA LEU A 134 11.39 -15.19 -4.91
C LEU A 134 11.01 -14.00 -4.01
N ASN A 135 11.97 -13.25 -3.45
CA ASN A 135 11.72 -12.30 -2.36
C ASN A 135 12.42 -10.94 -2.51
N THR A 136 12.48 -10.17 -1.41
CA THR A 136 13.35 -9.01 -1.19
C THR A 136 14.24 -9.30 0.02
N GLU A 137 15.46 -8.74 0.08
CA GLU A 137 16.46 -9.03 1.12
C GLU A 137 15.92 -9.03 2.56
N LYS A 138 15.08 -8.04 2.92
CA LYS A 138 14.47 -8.00 4.26
C LYS A 138 13.55 -9.19 4.56
N THR A 139 12.86 -9.70 3.55
CA THR A 139 12.06 -10.93 3.66
C THR A 139 12.95 -12.17 3.68
N ILE A 140 14.06 -12.18 2.94
CA ILE A 140 15.04 -13.29 2.91
C ILE A 140 15.68 -13.45 4.28
N TYR A 141 16.23 -12.37 4.86
CA TYR A 141 16.82 -12.39 6.19
C TYR A 141 15.84 -12.94 7.25
N SER A 142 14.58 -12.51 7.22
CA SER A 142 13.54 -13.03 8.12
C SER A 142 13.25 -14.52 7.88
N ARG A 143 13.08 -14.96 6.61
CA ARG A 143 12.83 -16.37 6.29
C ARG A 143 14.02 -17.25 6.67
N LEU A 144 15.25 -16.84 6.36
CA LEU A 144 16.48 -17.58 6.65
C LEU A 144 16.71 -17.69 8.16
N SER A 145 16.52 -16.60 8.93
CA SER A 145 16.64 -16.60 10.39
C SER A 145 15.60 -17.52 11.05
N TYR A 146 14.32 -17.44 10.65
CA TYR A 146 13.29 -18.34 11.18
C TYR A 146 13.45 -19.78 10.71
N ALA A 147 13.95 -20.03 9.50
CA ALA A 147 14.25 -21.38 9.02
C ALA A 147 15.40 -22.02 9.81
N LYS A 148 16.54 -21.32 9.96
CA LYS A 148 17.68 -21.79 10.77
C LYS A 148 17.32 -22.08 12.23
N ARG A 149 16.33 -21.37 12.79
CA ARG A 149 15.88 -21.57 14.18
C ARG A 149 14.81 -22.65 14.36
N TYR A 150 14.09 -23.05 13.32
CA TYR A 150 12.88 -23.89 13.44
C TYR A 150 12.77 -25.04 12.43
N TYR A 151 13.83 -25.33 11.66
CA TYR A 151 13.86 -26.48 10.74
C TYR A 151 13.60 -27.81 11.46
N ASP A 152 14.06 -27.95 12.72
CA ASP A 152 13.80 -29.09 13.60
C ASP A 152 12.32 -29.43 13.78
N LEU A 153 11.41 -28.47 13.58
CA LEU A 153 9.97 -28.74 13.64
C LEU A 153 9.50 -29.60 12.44
N LEU A 154 10.09 -29.43 11.25
CA LEU A 154 9.81 -30.28 10.08
C LEU A 154 10.27 -31.73 10.31
N ILE A 155 11.30 -31.90 11.14
CA ILE A 155 11.95 -33.19 11.42
C ILE A 155 11.26 -33.91 12.59
N SER A 156 11.14 -33.24 13.74
CA SER A 156 10.55 -33.78 14.98
C SER A 156 9.03 -33.93 14.93
N ARG A 157 8.36 -33.21 14.03
CA ARG A 157 6.89 -33.12 13.88
C ARG A 157 6.14 -32.64 15.13
N ASN A 158 6.83 -32.11 16.16
CA ASN A 158 6.22 -31.59 17.37
C ASN A 158 5.88 -30.10 17.24
N PHE A 159 4.62 -29.79 16.93
CA PHE A 159 4.16 -28.40 16.73
C PHE A 159 3.46 -27.78 17.95
N HIS A 160 3.55 -28.38 19.15
CA HIS A 160 3.02 -27.74 20.36
C HIS A 160 3.77 -26.44 20.71
N GLU A 161 5.08 -26.33 20.43
CA GLU A 161 5.83 -25.06 20.61
C GLU A 161 5.25 -23.92 19.74
N LEU A 162 4.72 -24.22 18.54
CA LEU A 162 4.07 -23.18 17.72
C LEU A 162 2.79 -22.66 18.36
N HIS A 163 2.08 -23.48 19.14
CA HIS A 163 0.82 -23.10 19.78
C HIS A 163 0.98 -22.19 20.99
N THR A 164 2.12 -22.25 21.70
CA THR A 164 2.45 -21.31 22.78
C THR A 164 2.93 -19.95 22.26
N MET A 165 3.34 -19.85 21.00
CA MET A 165 3.81 -18.59 20.39
C MET A 165 2.69 -17.67 19.94
N SER A 166 2.97 -16.36 20.00
CA SER A 166 2.09 -15.30 19.47
C SER A 166 1.78 -15.50 17.99
N LYS A 167 0.57 -15.08 17.58
CA LYS A 167 0.02 -15.27 16.22
C LYS A 167 0.99 -14.80 15.13
N ASP A 168 1.61 -13.63 15.30
CA ASP A 168 2.56 -13.07 14.32
C ASP A 168 3.86 -13.89 14.22
N LYS A 169 4.46 -14.27 15.36
CA LYS A 169 5.68 -15.10 15.37
C LYS A 169 5.42 -16.45 14.69
N ARG A 170 4.28 -17.08 15.00
CA ARG A 170 3.81 -18.32 14.37
C ARG A 170 3.69 -18.20 12.85
N ILE A 171 3.02 -17.14 12.38
CA ILE A 171 2.87 -16.85 10.94
C ILE A 171 4.22 -16.62 10.24
N HIS A 172 5.19 -15.99 10.91
CA HIS A 172 6.55 -15.82 10.38
C HIS A 172 7.31 -17.15 10.28
N ILE A 173 7.24 -18.01 11.29
CA ILE A 173 7.84 -19.35 11.26
C ILE A 173 7.20 -20.19 10.16
N MET A 174 5.87 -20.26 10.09
CA MET A 174 5.16 -21.01 9.05
C MET A 174 5.54 -20.57 7.63
N LYS A 175 5.76 -19.28 7.39
CA LYS A 175 6.26 -18.77 6.09
C LYS A 175 7.71 -19.17 5.80
N ALA A 176 8.57 -19.23 6.81
CA ALA A 176 9.94 -19.73 6.67
C ALA A 176 9.94 -21.23 6.35
N LEU A 177 9.23 -22.03 7.14
CA LEU A 177 9.12 -23.48 6.96
C LEU A 177 8.46 -23.85 5.62
N THR A 178 7.47 -23.08 5.14
CA THR A 178 6.91 -23.23 3.78
C THR A 178 7.95 -23.04 2.67
N SER A 179 8.92 -22.16 2.89
CA SER A 179 9.97 -21.89 1.91
C SER A 179 11.02 -23.00 1.94
N LEU A 180 11.40 -23.42 3.15
CA LEU A 180 12.36 -24.50 3.38
C LEU A 180 11.83 -25.86 2.91
N SER A 181 10.57 -26.20 3.21
CA SER A 181 9.95 -27.45 2.78
C SER A 181 9.80 -27.54 1.27
N LYS A 182 9.59 -26.41 0.57
CA LYS A 182 9.59 -26.37 -0.91
C LYS A 182 10.99 -26.56 -1.49
N TYR A 183 12.00 -25.94 -0.89
CA TYR A 183 13.40 -26.12 -1.29
C TYR A 183 13.89 -27.57 -1.06
N LEU A 184 13.44 -28.21 0.02
CA LEU A 184 13.74 -29.61 0.37
C LEU A 184 12.84 -30.65 -0.33
N GLY A 185 11.91 -30.24 -1.22
CA GLY A 185 10.96 -31.16 -1.88
C GLY A 185 9.85 -31.76 -0.98
N ILE A 186 9.85 -31.49 0.33
CA ILE A 186 8.92 -32.03 1.34
C ILE A 186 7.67 -31.15 1.58
N TYR A 187 7.19 -30.42 0.56
CA TYR A 187 6.13 -29.42 0.74
C TYR A 187 4.77 -30.02 1.16
N ASP A 188 4.38 -31.17 0.61
CA ASP A 188 3.09 -31.78 0.96
C ASP A 188 3.08 -32.30 2.40
N ARG A 189 4.18 -32.90 2.87
CA ARG A 189 4.38 -33.26 4.28
C ARG A 189 4.17 -32.06 5.22
N TRP A 190 4.62 -30.86 4.81
CA TRP A 190 4.40 -29.61 5.54
C TRP A 190 2.94 -29.11 5.45
N LYS A 191 2.26 -29.30 4.32
CA LYS A 191 0.83 -28.99 4.14
C LYS A 191 -0.06 -29.88 5.01
N ASP A 192 0.27 -31.17 5.14
CA ASP A 192 -0.43 -32.12 6.00
C ASP A 192 -0.25 -31.76 7.47
N ILE A 193 0.97 -31.41 7.88
CA ILE A 193 1.30 -30.83 9.20
C ILE A 193 0.43 -29.60 9.50
N VAL A 194 0.39 -28.63 8.59
CA VAL A 194 -0.39 -27.38 8.77
C VAL A 194 -1.87 -27.67 8.96
N THR A 195 -2.39 -28.67 8.24
CA THR A 195 -3.78 -29.13 8.34
C THR A 195 -4.03 -29.84 9.67
N LYS A 196 -3.24 -30.88 9.99
CA LYS A 196 -3.40 -31.75 11.17
C LYS A 196 -3.24 -30.99 12.49
N PHE A 197 -2.41 -29.95 12.53
CA PHE A 197 -2.23 -29.09 13.72
C PHE A 197 -3.07 -27.80 13.70
N ASN A 198 -4.01 -27.66 12.75
CA ASN A 198 -4.94 -26.52 12.59
C ASN A 198 -4.22 -25.15 12.60
N LEU A 199 -3.09 -25.06 11.88
CA LEU A 199 -2.23 -23.88 11.88
C LEU A 199 -2.74 -22.84 10.86
N LYS A 200 -3.30 -21.73 11.37
CA LYS A 200 -3.95 -20.71 10.53
C LYS A 200 -2.95 -19.66 10.02
N TRP A 201 -3.00 -19.40 8.71
CA TRP A 201 -2.13 -18.44 7.99
C TRP A 201 -2.39 -16.97 8.31
N SER A 202 -3.52 -16.66 8.92
CA SER A 202 -3.95 -15.33 9.34
C SER A 202 -4.47 -15.36 10.76
N SER A 203 -4.60 -14.18 11.38
CA SER A 203 -5.30 -14.00 12.66
C SER A 203 -6.81 -14.31 12.62
N GLY A 204 -7.36 -14.56 11.42
CA GLY A 204 -8.77 -14.39 11.11
C GLY A 204 -9.18 -12.91 11.03
N PHE A 205 -10.32 -12.64 10.40
CA PHE A 205 -11.14 -11.47 10.73
C PHE A 205 -11.90 -11.83 12.01
N ASN A 206 -11.47 -11.31 13.15
CA ASN A 206 -12.19 -11.51 14.40
C ASN A 206 -13.23 -10.40 14.55
N GLY A 207 -14.45 -10.66 14.08
CA GLY A 207 -15.55 -9.69 14.13
C GLY A 207 -15.85 -9.20 15.55
N ILE A 208 -15.71 -10.07 16.56
CA ILE A 208 -15.90 -9.73 17.97
C ILE A 208 -14.83 -8.71 18.43
N GLU A 209 -13.58 -8.88 18.01
CA GLU A 209 -12.52 -7.89 18.28
C GLU A 209 -12.77 -6.54 17.58
N VAL A 210 -13.44 -6.52 16.42
CA VAL A 210 -13.77 -5.27 15.71
C VAL A 210 -14.95 -4.58 16.39
N PHE A 211 -16.01 -5.33 16.71
CA PHE A 211 -17.17 -4.88 17.47
C PHE A 211 -16.77 -4.30 18.84
N LYS A 212 -15.90 -5.01 19.58
CA LYS A 212 -15.30 -4.51 20.82
C LYS A 212 -14.59 -3.17 20.62
N LYS A 213 -13.75 -3.03 19.59
CA LYS A 213 -13.05 -1.76 19.26
C LYS A 213 -13.98 -0.63 18.75
N ILE A 214 -15.28 -0.87 18.61
CA ILE A 214 -16.31 0.13 18.28
C ILE A 214 -17.09 0.55 19.53
N ILE A 215 -17.35 -0.38 20.47
CA ILE A 215 -18.11 -0.11 21.71
C ILE A 215 -17.20 0.26 22.90
N GLU A 216 -16.04 -0.37 23.04
CA GLU A 216 -15.05 -0.04 24.08
C GLU A 216 -14.43 1.34 23.72
N PRO A 217 -14.45 2.35 24.62
CA PRO A 217 -14.08 3.74 24.31
C PRO A 217 -12.55 3.96 24.24
N VAL A 218 -11.85 3.12 23.50
CA VAL A 218 -10.38 3.02 23.50
C VAL A 218 -9.84 3.34 22.10
N ASN A 219 -9.13 4.47 21.97
CA ASN A 219 -8.76 5.10 20.68
C ASN A 219 -9.97 5.65 19.88
N THR A 220 -10.99 6.18 20.57
CA THR A 220 -12.02 7.04 19.98
C THR A 220 -11.42 8.29 19.32
N LEU A 221 -12.20 8.99 18.48
CA LEU A 221 -11.76 10.27 17.90
C LEU A 221 -11.37 11.27 19.01
N ASP A 222 -12.19 11.31 20.07
CA ASP A 222 -12.13 12.22 21.22
C ASP A 222 -10.93 11.95 22.14
N SER A 223 -10.32 10.76 22.05
CA SER A 223 -9.05 10.43 22.73
C SER A 223 -7.84 10.56 21.80
N MET A 224 -8.00 10.28 20.50
CA MET A 224 -6.92 10.42 19.52
C MET A 224 -6.58 11.87 19.19
N ILE A 225 -7.57 12.76 19.04
CA ILE A 225 -7.35 14.17 18.70
C ILE A 225 -6.60 14.93 19.82
N PRO A 226 -7.01 14.89 21.10
CA PRO A 226 -6.25 15.52 22.18
C PRO A 226 -4.85 14.91 22.38
N SER A 227 -4.70 13.60 22.19
CA SER A 227 -3.38 12.94 22.25
C SER A 227 -2.44 13.44 21.14
N LEU A 228 -2.94 13.60 19.92
CA LEU A 228 -2.16 14.19 18.81
C LEU A 228 -1.91 15.69 19.03
N ARG A 229 -2.93 16.47 19.41
CA ARG A 229 -2.84 17.91 19.72
C ARG A 229 -1.78 18.17 20.79
N SER A 230 -1.75 17.38 21.87
CA SER A 230 -0.70 17.44 22.91
C SER A 230 0.70 17.18 22.32
N THR A 231 0.83 16.17 21.46
CA THR A 231 2.09 15.88 20.75
C THR A 231 2.52 17.01 19.78
N LEU A 232 1.56 17.73 19.19
CA LEU A 232 1.82 18.89 18.32
C LEU A 232 2.13 20.18 19.10
N LYS A 233 1.66 20.30 20.35
CA LYS A 233 1.92 21.47 21.21
C LYS A 233 3.14 21.31 22.14
N ASN A 234 3.63 20.08 22.35
CA ASN A 234 4.89 19.85 23.08
C ASN A 234 6.09 20.53 22.38
N CYS A 235 6.82 21.36 23.12
CA CYS A 235 7.95 22.14 22.61
C CYS A 235 9.27 21.36 22.50
N ASP A 236 9.47 20.31 23.29
CA ASP A 236 10.67 19.45 23.28
C ASP A 236 10.84 18.72 21.94
N ILE A 237 9.73 18.53 21.21
CA ILE A 237 9.68 17.95 19.88
C ILE A 237 9.97 19.04 18.84
N PRO A 238 11.03 18.92 18.02
CA PRO A 238 11.32 19.87 16.95
C PRO A 238 10.12 20.05 16.01
N ILE A 239 9.87 21.28 15.57
CA ILE A 239 8.73 21.62 14.70
C ILE A 239 8.64 20.73 13.46
N GLY A 240 9.78 20.42 12.83
CA GLY A 240 9.85 19.54 11.68
C GLY A 240 9.54 18.06 11.95
N HIS A 241 9.50 17.61 13.21
CA HIS A 241 8.98 16.29 13.60
C HIS A 241 7.47 16.33 13.85
N ARG A 242 6.97 17.40 14.48
CA ARG A 242 5.53 17.62 14.69
C ARG A 242 4.80 17.76 13.36
N ASN A 243 5.38 18.50 12.42
CA ASN A 243 4.79 18.73 11.10
C ASN A 243 4.72 17.44 10.25
N ILE A 244 5.59 16.44 10.49
CA ILE A 244 5.45 15.09 9.89
C ILE A 244 4.19 14.38 10.41
N LEU A 245 3.86 14.50 11.70
CA LEU A 245 2.65 13.91 12.27
C LEU A 245 1.39 14.61 11.76
N LEU A 246 1.41 15.95 11.67
CA LEU A 246 0.31 16.73 11.12
C LEU A 246 0.12 16.43 9.63
N TYR A 247 1.18 16.40 8.84
CA TYR A 247 1.14 16.03 7.41
C TYR A 247 0.60 14.60 7.19
N CYS A 248 1.05 13.62 7.99
CA CYS A 248 0.53 12.24 7.97
C CYS A 248 -0.96 12.17 8.35
N THR A 249 -1.46 13.14 9.11
CA THR A 249 -2.87 13.24 9.49
C THR A 249 -3.69 13.92 8.40
N MET A 250 -3.20 15.03 7.82
CA MET A 250 -3.91 15.76 6.75
C MET A 250 -4.00 14.99 5.42
N THR A 251 -3.12 14.01 5.19
CA THR A 251 -3.07 13.23 3.94
C THR A 251 -3.66 11.83 4.04
N GLY A 252 -3.90 11.30 5.25
CA GLY A 252 -4.33 9.90 5.44
C GLY A 252 -3.32 8.83 5.00
N LEU A 253 -2.12 9.23 4.56
CA LEU A 253 -1.03 8.33 4.17
C LEU A 253 -0.55 7.49 5.36
N ARG A 254 0.05 6.33 5.08
CA ARG A 254 0.78 5.60 6.13
C ARG A 254 2.09 6.33 6.37
N ALA A 255 2.57 6.41 7.61
CA ALA A 255 3.76 7.22 7.95
C ALA A 255 5.02 7.00 7.08
N SER A 256 5.23 5.80 6.53
CA SER A 256 6.30 5.58 5.56
C SER A 256 6.06 6.25 4.21
N GLU A 257 4.83 6.23 3.72
CA GLU A 257 4.42 6.90 2.48
C GLU A 257 4.47 8.43 2.68
N ALA A 258 4.00 8.93 3.83
CA ALA A 258 4.07 10.35 4.19
C ALA A 258 5.52 10.89 4.23
N ILE A 259 6.45 10.13 4.83
CA ILE A 259 7.87 10.54 4.92
C ILE A 259 8.57 10.53 3.55
N GLU A 260 8.28 9.58 2.65
CA GLU A 260 8.80 9.65 1.28
C GLU A 260 8.15 10.79 0.48
N SER A 261 6.86 11.05 0.67
CA SER A 261 6.13 12.16 0.04
C SER A 261 6.74 13.54 0.37
N ILE A 262 7.12 13.76 1.63
CA ILE A 262 7.83 14.97 2.07
C ILE A 262 9.15 15.19 1.32
N LYS A 263 9.91 14.12 1.01
CA LYS A 263 11.15 14.21 0.24
C LYS A 263 10.89 14.61 -1.22
N LEU A 264 9.87 14.02 -1.83
CA LEU A 264 9.49 14.30 -3.23
C LEU A 264 9.00 15.75 -3.43
N ILE A 265 8.31 16.32 -2.44
CA ILE A 265 7.90 17.74 -2.48
C ILE A 265 9.10 18.68 -2.26
N LYS A 266 10.05 18.30 -1.39
CA LYS A 266 11.26 19.10 -1.15
C LYS A 266 12.25 19.06 -2.31
N ASN A 267 12.33 17.96 -3.05
CA ASN A 267 13.13 17.87 -4.28
C ASN A 267 12.41 18.56 -5.45
N GLU A 268 13.00 19.63 -5.99
CA GLU A 268 12.37 20.48 -7.02
C GLU A 268 11.97 19.72 -8.30
N ASN A 269 12.89 18.95 -8.87
CA ASN A 269 12.65 18.15 -10.08
C ASN A 269 11.51 17.15 -9.89
N SER A 270 11.42 16.55 -8.70
CA SER A 270 10.32 15.65 -8.33
C SER A 270 9.01 16.41 -8.11
N ARG A 271 9.05 17.55 -7.41
CA ARG A 271 7.90 18.38 -7.05
C ARG A 271 7.07 18.78 -8.27
N LEU A 272 7.73 19.19 -9.36
CA LEU A 272 7.08 19.60 -10.61
C LEU A 272 6.27 18.47 -11.26
N LYS A 273 6.73 17.20 -11.17
CA LYS A 273 5.96 16.02 -11.61
C LYS A 273 4.90 15.62 -10.59
N TYR A 274 5.17 15.82 -9.29
CA TYR A 274 4.43 15.21 -8.18
C TYR A 274 3.21 16.00 -7.73
N ILE A 275 3.22 17.32 -7.82
CA ILE A 275 2.08 18.20 -7.52
C ILE A 275 1.32 18.48 -8.82
N SER A 276 0.00 18.64 -8.76
CA SER A 276 -0.79 19.10 -9.92
C SER A 276 -0.60 20.60 -10.20
N ASN A 277 -0.75 21.03 -11.46
CA ASN A 277 -0.48 22.42 -11.86
C ASN A 277 -1.36 23.45 -11.11
N ASP A 278 -2.61 23.06 -10.84
CA ASP A 278 -3.59 23.78 -10.02
C ASP A 278 -3.31 23.74 -8.50
N LYS A 279 -2.27 23.01 -8.08
CA LYS A 279 -1.88 22.77 -6.67
C LYS A 279 -3.00 22.20 -5.80
N GLU A 280 -3.95 21.46 -6.39
CA GLU A 280 -5.05 20.83 -5.65
C GLU A 280 -4.73 19.42 -5.14
N MET A 281 -3.80 18.71 -5.77
CA MET A 281 -3.57 17.29 -5.55
C MET A 281 -2.09 16.90 -5.61
N ILE A 282 -1.71 15.97 -4.73
CA ILE A 282 -0.43 15.26 -4.78
C ILE A 282 -0.65 13.96 -5.55
N LYS A 283 0.05 13.75 -6.66
CA LYS A 283 -0.12 12.64 -7.60
C LYS A 283 0.79 11.46 -7.23
N HIS A 284 0.41 10.65 -6.25
CA HIS A 284 1.21 9.50 -5.80
C HIS A 284 1.38 8.42 -6.88
N TYR A 285 0.43 8.30 -7.82
CA TYR A 285 0.53 7.41 -8.97
C TYR A 285 1.71 7.73 -9.92
N GLU A 286 2.30 8.94 -9.84
CA GLU A 286 3.47 9.34 -10.63
C GLU A 286 4.79 8.69 -10.18
N PHE A 287 4.77 8.05 -9.00
CA PHE A 287 5.90 7.40 -8.31
C PHE A 287 5.48 6.00 -7.82
N PRO A 288 5.10 5.09 -8.73
CA PRO A 288 4.47 3.82 -8.39
C PRO A 288 5.37 2.89 -7.57
N GLU A 289 6.69 2.94 -7.76
CA GLU A 289 7.67 2.20 -6.97
C GLU A 289 7.65 2.56 -5.47
N ILE A 290 7.31 3.82 -5.13
CA ILE A 290 7.12 4.26 -3.74
C ILE A 290 5.70 3.92 -3.25
N PHE A 291 4.65 4.25 -4.01
CA PHE A 291 3.27 4.29 -3.50
C PHE A 291 2.33 3.15 -3.96
N ILE A 292 2.62 2.50 -5.10
CA ILE A 292 1.77 1.50 -5.76
C ILE A 292 2.42 0.10 -5.66
N ARG A 293 2.32 -0.49 -4.46
CA ARG A 293 2.85 -1.82 -4.13
C ARG A 293 1.74 -2.89 -4.24
N ARG A 294 2.11 -4.15 -4.45
CA ARG A 294 1.18 -5.30 -4.67
C ARG A 294 -0.02 -5.36 -3.70
N THR A 295 0.12 -4.92 -2.45
CA THR A 295 -0.93 -4.92 -1.42
C THR A 295 -1.25 -3.55 -0.81
N LYS A 296 -0.69 -2.46 -1.34
CA LYS A 296 -0.87 -1.08 -0.85
C LYS A 296 -0.70 -0.11 -2.01
N LYS A 297 -1.77 0.60 -2.39
CA LYS A 297 -1.76 1.48 -3.57
C LYS A 297 -2.27 2.87 -3.19
N ALA A 298 -1.38 3.77 -2.74
CA ALA A 298 -1.75 5.17 -2.50
C ALA A 298 -1.73 5.93 -3.83
N TYR A 299 -2.87 6.51 -4.22
CA TYR A 299 -3.05 7.11 -5.55
C TYR A 299 -2.87 8.63 -5.54
N CYS A 300 -3.48 9.32 -4.57
CA CYS A 300 -3.37 10.76 -4.41
C CYS A 300 -3.61 11.20 -2.96
N SER A 301 -3.28 12.46 -2.67
CA SER A 301 -3.71 13.19 -1.46
C SER A 301 -4.17 14.59 -1.84
N VAL A 302 -5.13 15.14 -1.11
CA VAL A 302 -5.64 16.50 -1.29
C VAL A 302 -4.68 17.53 -0.72
N ILE A 303 -4.50 18.65 -1.43
CA ILE A 303 -3.76 19.82 -0.95
C ILE A 303 -4.77 20.87 -0.46
N ILE A 304 -4.71 21.16 0.85
CA ILE A 304 -5.31 22.34 1.47
C ILE A 304 -4.31 23.51 1.48
N ALA A 305 -4.78 24.71 1.83
CA ALA A 305 -3.92 25.86 2.10
C ALA A 305 -2.83 25.52 3.12
N ASP A 306 -1.67 26.17 3.01
CA ASP A 306 -0.43 25.96 3.78
C ASP A 306 0.22 24.56 3.77
N LEU A 307 -0.43 23.51 3.26
CA LEU A 307 0.10 22.12 3.35
C LEU A 307 1.50 21.96 2.75
N ILE A 308 1.85 22.76 1.74
CA ILE A 308 3.17 22.77 1.11
C ILE A 308 4.21 23.48 1.99
N GLU A 309 3.84 24.55 2.70
CA GLU A 309 4.69 25.26 3.67
C GLU A 309 4.92 24.41 4.94
N LEU A 310 3.89 23.68 5.38
CA LEU A 310 4.00 22.62 6.39
C LEU A 310 5.03 21.57 5.97
N VAL A 311 5.03 21.15 4.70
CA VAL A 311 6.03 20.21 4.18
C VAL A 311 7.42 20.83 4.12
N PHE A 312 7.58 22.09 3.72
CA PHE A 312 8.89 22.76 3.74
C PHE A 312 9.48 22.88 5.15
N SER A 313 8.66 23.03 6.18
CA SER A 313 9.11 23.02 7.58
C SER A 313 9.34 21.62 8.18
N CYS A 314 8.96 20.53 7.50
CA CYS A 314 9.24 19.15 7.95
C CYS A 314 10.74 18.78 7.91
N SER A 315 11.18 17.94 8.83
CA SER A 315 12.55 17.39 8.84
C SER A 315 12.73 16.32 7.75
N VAL A 316 13.79 16.41 6.93
CA VAL A 316 14.13 15.36 5.96
C VAL A 316 14.82 14.20 6.67
N MET A 317 14.19 13.03 6.71
CA MET A 317 14.78 11.82 7.31
C MET A 317 14.11 10.53 6.80
N ASN A 318 14.53 9.38 7.33
CA ASN A 318 13.87 8.10 7.11
C ASN A 318 13.00 7.68 8.32
N VAL A 319 12.09 6.73 8.09
CA VAL A 319 11.10 6.26 9.09
C VAL A 319 11.75 5.64 10.34
N ALA A 320 12.96 5.08 10.23
CA ALA A 320 13.65 4.48 11.36
C ALA A 320 14.28 5.55 12.25
N ALA A 321 14.92 6.57 11.67
CA ALA A 321 15.41 7.75 12.38
C ALA A 321 14.28 8.48 13.12
N PHE A 322 13.16 8.73 12.43
CA PHE A 322 11.97 9.37 13.01
C PHE A 322 11.46 8.60 14.24
N ARG A 323 11.26 7.28 14.13
CA ARG A 323 10.87 6.45 15.28
C ARG A 323 11.91 6.46 16.40
N SER A 324 13.19 6.37 16.06
CA SER A 324 14.29 6.35 17.03
C SER A 324 14.35 7.64 17.87
N TYR A 325 14.05 8.81 17.27
CA TYR A 325 13.97 10.08 18.00
C TYR A 325 12.99 10.00 19.19
N PHE A 326 11.77 9.49 18.95
CA PHE A 326 10.71 9.39 19.97
C PHE A 326 11.04 8.28 20.98
N THR A 327 11.42 7.08 20.50
CA THR A 327 11.74 5.94 21.38
C THR A 327 12.88 6.25 22.35
N LYS A 328 13.96 6.91 21.88
CA LYS A 328 15.09 7.30 22.76
C LYS A 328 14.70 8.32 23.83
N ARG A 329 13.67 9.14 23.59
CA ARG A 329 13.14 10.14 24.52
C ARG A 329 11.95 9.63 25.36
N LYS A 330 11.56 8.35 25.20
CA LYS A 330 10.36 7.75 25.81
C LYS A 330 9.04 8.48 25.50
N ILE A 331 9.01 9.32 24.45
CA ILE A 331 7.80 10.04 24.02
C ILE A 331 6.88 9.06 23.27
N PRO A 332 5.58 8.94 23.63
CA PRO A 332 4.65 8.04 22.94
C PRO A 332 4.43 8.47 21.49
N LEU A 333 4.53 7.52 20.55
CA LEU A 333 4.47 7.80 19.10
C LEU A 333 3.35 7.01 18.39
N ASN A 334 2.16 7.60 18.36
CA ASN A 334 0.96 7.00 17.77
C ASN A 334 0.79 7.33 16.28
N MET A 335 1.76 6.97 15.42
CA MET A 335 1.69 7.20 13.97
C MET A 335 0.55 6.44 13.25
N ASN A 336 -0.16 5.56 13.95
CA ASN A 336 -1.42 4.96 13.49
C ASN A 336 -2.63 5.90 13.66
N TYR A 337 -2.57 6.88 14.57
CA TYR A 337 -3.68 7.80 14.84
C TYR A 337 -3.99 8.71 13.66
N GLY A 338 -2.99 9.34 13.03
CA GLY A 338 -3.25 10.32 11.95
C GLY A 338 -4.14 9.76 10.83
N ARG A 339 -3.91 8.50 10.44
CA ARG A 339 -4.73 7.79 9.45
C ARG A 339 -6.10 7.32 9.99
N LYS A 340 -6.22 7.03 11.29
CA LYS A 340 -7.54 6.77 11.92
C LYS A 340 -8.36 8.06 11.99
N ILE A 341 -7.79 9.12 12.55
CA ILE A 341 -8.37 10.46 12.67
C ILE A 341 -8.88 10.92 11.30
N PHE A 342 -8.06 10.89 10.25
CA PHE A 342 -8.48 11.24 8.88
C PHE A 342 -9.73 10.46 8.43
N ALA A 343 -9.76 9.13 8.58
CA ALA A 343 -10.91 8.34 8.15
C ALA A 343 -12.17 8.62 8.97
N THR A 344 -12.05 8.61 10.31
CA THR A 344 -13.19 8.82 11.21
C THR A 344 -13.72 10.26 11.12
N TYR A 345 -12.86 11.26 10.99
CA TYR A 345 -13.26 12.66 10.87
C TYR A 345 -14.02 12.92 9.56
N LEU A 346 -13.46 12.51 8.41
CA LEU A 346 -14.15 12.60 7.13
C LEU A 346 -15.48 11.84 7.15
N ARG A 347 -15.53 10.65 7.77
CA ARG A 347 -16.76 9.87 7.84
C ARG A 347 -17.84 10.51 8.71
N ASN A 348 -17.47 11.05 9.87
CA ASN A 348 -18.38 11.77 10.76
C ASN A 348 -18.89 13.07 10.12
N LYS A 349 -18.14 13.64 9.18
CA LYS A 349 -18.50 14.83 8.38
C LYS A 349 -19.19 14.47 7.06
N GLY A 350 -19.77 13.26 6.96
CA GLY A 350 -20.64 12.84 5.85
C GLY A 350 -19.95 12.30 4.61
N ILE A 351 -18.61 12.27 4.54
CA ILE A 351 -17.89 11.80 3.36
C ILE A 351 -18.11 10.28 3.14
N GLU A 352 -18.20 9.91 1.87
CA GLU A 352 -18.48 8.57 1.38
C GLU A 352 -17.30 7.61 1.66
N PRO A 353 -17.53 6.37 2.15
CA PRO A 353 -16.44 5.43 2.45
C PRO A 353 -15.51 5.15 1.27
N GLU A 354 -16.06 5.13 0.05
CA GLU A 354 -15.35 4.92 -1.21
C GLU A 354 -14.29 6.01 -1.46
N ILE A 355 -14.63 7.28 -1.18
CA ILE A 355 -13.72 8.42 -1.27
C ILE A 355 -12.65 8.35 -0.18
N ILE A 356 -13.05 8.03 1.05
CA ILE A 356 -12.11 7.91 2.18
C ILE A 356 -11.09 6.80 1.90
N ASP A 357 -11.54 5.64 1.41
CA ASP A 357 -10.65 4.53 1.06
C ASP A 357 -9.76 4.86 -0.14
N LEU A 358 -10.28 5.53 -1.17
CA LEU A 358 -9.50 5.98 -2.35
C LEU A 358 -8.34 6.90 -1.94
N LEU A 359 -8.62 7.96 -1.18
CA LEU A 359 -7.61 8.88 -0.62
C LEU A 359 -6.61 8.14 0.26
N GLN A 360 -7.08 7.17 1.04
CA GLN A 360 -6.24 6.31 1.86
C GLN A 360 -5.47 5.24 1.07
N GLY A 361 -5.66 5.11 -0.23
CA GLY A 361 -4.97 4.11 -1.03
C GLY A 361 -5.46 2.69 -0.79
N ARG A 362 -6.78 2.53 -0.88
CA ARG A 362 -7.58 1.31 -0.97
C ARG A 362 -8.58 1.51 -2.12
N ILE A 363 -8.97 0.45 -2.79
CA ILE A 363 -10.11 0.44 -3.70
C ILE A 363 -10.96 -0.76 -3.28
N GLY A 364 -12.22 -0.52 -2.95
CA GLY A 364 -13.15 -1.59 -2.59
C GLY A 364 -13.47 -2.43 -3.82
N SER A 365 -13.50 -3.75 -3.68
CA SER A 365 -13.86 -4.68 -4.77
C SER A 365 -15.37 -4.77 -5.00
N SER A 366 -16.13 -3.71 -4.72
CA SER A 366 -17.58 -3.69 -4.89
C SER A 366 -17.93 -3.46 -6.36
N VAL A 367 -19.04 -4.07 -6.81
CA VAL A 367 -19.54 -3.91 -8.18
C VAL A 367 -19.82 -2.42 -8.46
N PHE A 368 -20.32 -1.68 -7.47
CA PHE A 368 -20.53 -0.23 -7.54
C PHE A 368 -19.24 0.53 -7.88
N VAL A 369 -18.16 0.35 -7.10
CA VAL A 369 -16.88 1.06 -7.32
C VAL A 369 -16.27 0.69 -8.68
N ASN A 370 -16.30 -0.60 -9.03
CA ASN A 370 -15.70 -1.08 -10.29
C ASN A 370 -16.45 -0.55 -11.53
N HIS A 371 -17.78 -0.64 -11.56
CA HIS A 371 -18.55 -0.43 -12.80
C HIS A 371 -19.30 0.91 -12.86
N TYR A 372 -19.81 1.42 -11.72
CA TYR A 372 -20.77 2.52 -11.70
C TYR A 372 -20.20 3.83 -11.12
N TYR A 373 -19.26 3.76 -10.19
CA TYR A 373 -18.79 4.95 -9.46
C TYR A 373 -17.86 5.80 -10.34
N ARG A 374 -18.39 6.90 -10.87
CA ARG A 374 -17.68 7.86 -11.75
C ARG A 374 -17.93 9.32 -11.31
N PRO A 375 -17.53 9.71 -10.09
CA PRO A 375 -17.73 11.08 -9.59
C PRO A 375 -16.80 12.09 -10.29
N ASP A 376 -17.19 13.37 -10.29
CA ASP A 376 -16.22 14.45 -10.45
C ASP A 376 -15.35 14.56 -9.18
N ILE A 377 -14.11 14.10 -9.30
CA ILE A 377 -13.11 14.15 -8.24
C ILE A 377 -12.69 15.59 -7.91
N LYS A 378 -12.65 16.52 -8.87
CA LYS A 378 -12.33 17.93 -8.60
C LYS A 378 -13.43 18.60 -7.78
N GLU A 379 -14.70 18.38 -8.16
CA GLU A 379 -15.82 18.91 -7.38
C GLU A 379 -15.82 18.37 -5.95
N ILE A 380 -15.68 17.04 -5.77
CA ILE A 380 -15.63 16.44 -4.42
C ILE A 380 -14.42 16.94 -3.62
N ILE A 381 -13.24 17.11 -4.24
CA ILE A 381 -12.06 17.66 -3.56
C ILE A 381 -12.30 19.09 -3.07
N THR A 382 -12.83 19.96 -3.93
CA THR A 382 -12.92 21.40 -3.62
C THR A 382 -14.18 21.77 -2.84
N LYS A 383 -15.34 21.16 -3.11
CA LYS A 383 -16.59 21.44 -2.37
C LYS A 383 -16.78 20.62 -1.10
N LYS A 384 -16.33 19.36 -1.04
CA LYS A 384 -16.53 18.47 0.13
C LYS A 384 -15.28 18.29 0.99
N ILE A 385 -14.17 17.81 0.41
CA ILE A 385 -13.02 17.35 1.21
C ILE A 385 -12.23 18.52 1.81
N ARG A 386 -11.91 19.55 1.01
CA ARG A 386 -11.08 20.69 1.45
C ARG A 386 -11.65 21.45 2.67
N PRO A 387 -12.95 21.82 2.72
CA PRO A 387 -13.53 22.44 3.92
C PRO A 387 -13.36 21.59 5.18
N VAL A 388 -13.67 20.28 5.10
CA VAL A 388 -13.57 19.36 6.24
C VAL A 388 -12.12 19.17 6.70
N LEU A 389 -11.15 19.13 5.78
CA LEU A 389 -9.73 19.09 6.13
C LEU A 389 -9.25 20.42 6.76
N ASN A 390 -9.79 21.57 6.35
CA ASN A 390 -9.50 22.85 7.00
C ASN A 390 -10.07 22.91 8.43
N GLU A 391 -11.25 22.31 8.69
CA GLU A 391 -11.80 22.15 10.04
C GLU A 391 -10.91 21.24 10.90
N LEU A 392 -10.56 20.04 10.41
CA LEU A 392 -9.64 19.12 11.10
C LEU A 392 -8.30 19.79 11.42
N ARG A 393 -7.77 20.62 10.51
CA ARG A 393 -6.54 21.38 10.73
C ARG A 393 -6.68 22.38 11.90
N LYS A 394 -7.78 23.15 11.94
CA LYS A 394 -8.08 24.07 13.05
C LYS A 394 -8.24 23.33 14.38
N GLU A 395 -8.75 22.11 14.36
CA GLU A 395 -8.95 21.28 15.55
C GLU A 395 -7.67 20.63 16.08
N LEU A 396 -6.63 20.48 15.25
CA LEU A 396 -5.33 19.88 15.63
C LEU A 396 -4.28 20.89 16.12
N LEU A 397 -4.48 22.19 15.85
CA LEU A 397 -3.58 23.28 16.22
C LEU A 397 -4.00 24.01 17.50
#